data_AF-A0AAD7Y7F5-F1
#
_entry.id   AF-A0AAD7Y7F5-F1
#
_cell.length_a   1.000
_cell.length_b   1.000
_cell.length_c   1.000
_cell.angle_alpha   90.00
_cell.angle_beta   90.00
_cell.angle_gamma   90.00
#
_symmetry.space_group_name_H-M   'P 1'
#
loop_
_entity.id
_entity.type
_entity.pdbx_description
1 polymer ?
#
loop_
_entity_poly.entity_id
_entity_poly.type
_entity_poly.pdbx_seq_one_letter_code
_entity_poly.pdbx_strand_id
1 'polypeptide(L)'
;MSGSVVGTPVQMAPELLAGDYDAAVDVYAFGILFWYVCAGNIKLPSAFETFQNKEQLWSKVKRGLRPERLPHFSDDCWEVMESCWASEPSQRALLGDVQAKLERIHEHALTDTTPHEDGGNPDYEMSDEDSLDKL
;
A
#
# COMPACT_ATOMS: atom_id res chain seq x y z
N MET A 1 33.52 10.16 12.45
CA MET A 1 32.88 8.83 12.53
C MET A 1 31.76 8.83 11.50
N SER A 2 31.94 8.11 10.38
CA SER A 2 30.93 8.02 9.32
C SER A 2 29.88 7.01 9.77
N GLY A 3 28.77 7.50 10.35
CA GLY A 3 27.62 6.66 10.66
C GLY A 3 27.06 6.12 9.35
N SER A 4 27.24 4.82 9.10
CA SER A 4 26.65 4.17 7.95
C SER A 4 25.14 4.22 8.12
N VAL A 5 24.48 5.11 7.38
CA VAL A 5 23.02 5.13 7.24
C VAL A 5 22.64 3.91 6.40
N VAL A 6 22.33 2.81 7.08
CA VAL A 6 21.84 1.56 6.49
C VAL A 6 20.32 1.67 6.39
N GLY A 7 19.85 1.70 5.14
CA GLY A 7 18.45 1.70 4.72
C GLY A 7 18.36 2.34 3.35
N THR A 8 17.40 1.90 2.53
CA THR A 8 17.11 2.58 1.26
C THR A 8 16.64 3.99 1.62
N PRO A 9 17.36 5.07 1.25
CA PRO A 9 17.08 6.43 1.73
C PRO A 9 15.60 6.84 1.60
N VAL A 10 14.91 6.30 0.60
CA VAL A 10 13.49 6.56 0.33
C VAL A 10 12.56 6.26 1.54
N GLN A 11 12.94 5.33 2.41
CA GLN A 11 12.12 4.86 3.53
C GLN A 11 12.34 5.65 4.84
N MET A 12 13.33 6.53 4.92
CA MET A 12 13.64 7.22 6.18
C MET A 12 12.86 8.52 6.29
N ALA A 13 12.32 8.76 7.48
CA ALA A 13 11.67 10.01 7.82
C ALA A 13 12.67 11.19 7.77
N PRO A 14 12.24 12.39 7.31
CA PRO A 14 13.14 13.54 7.10
C PRO A 14 13.87 14.03 8.35
N GLU A 15 13.29 13.79 9.53
CA GLU A 15 13.81 14.19 10.84
C GLU A 15 14.87 13.25 11.42
N LEU A 16 15.07 12.07 10.83
CA LEU A 16 16.05 11.08 11.35
C LEU A 16 17.49 11.64 11.36
N LEU A 17 17.77 12.62 10.49
CA LEU A 17 19.05 13.34 10.43
C LEU A 17 19.22 14.41 11.53
N ALA A 18 18.12 14.85 12.16
CA ALA A 18 18.17 15.84 13.24
C ALA A 18 18.59 15.21 14.58
N GLY A 19 18.52 13.88 14.71
CA GLY A 19 18.92 13.15 15.92
C GLY A 19 17.84 13.09 17.01
N ASP A 20 16.86 13.99 16.97
CA ASP A 20 15.67 13.96 17.83
C ASP A 20 14.50 13.35 17.04
N TYR A 21 14.25 12.06 17.26
CA TYR A 21 13.14 11.33 16.65
C TYR A 21 12.38 10.51 17.68
N ASP A 22 11.10 10.27 17.41
CA ASP A 22 10.21 9.45 18.22
C ASP A 22 9.61 8.31 17.36
N ALA A 23 8.60 7.61 17.89
CA ALA A 23 7.94 6.51 17.19
C ALA A 23 7.26 6.93 15.86
N ALA A 24 7.08 8.23 15.59
CA ALA A 24 6.48 8.69 14.35
C ALA A 24 7.36 8.39 13.11
N VAL A 25 8.66 8.15 13.28
CA VAL A 25 9.54 7.72 12.16
C VAL A 25 9.15 6.35 11.64
N ASP A 26 8.70 5.45 12.52
CA ASP A 26 8.26 4.11 12.14
C ASP A 26 6.91 4.18 11.40
N VAL A 27 6.04 5.13 11.77
CA VAL A 27 4.79 5.40 11.04
C VAL A 27 5.09 5.88 9.61
N TYR A 28 6.06 6.76 9.44
CA TYR A 28 6.50 7.20 8.11
C TYR A 28 7.00 6.01 7.28
N ALA A 29 7.90 5.21 7.85
CA ALA A 29 8.45 4.03 7.18
C ALA A 29 7.34 3.03 6.81
N PHE A 30 6.34 2.86 7.68
CA PHE A 30 5.16 2.05 7.40
C PHE A 30 4.37 2.57 6.19
N GLY A 31 4.14 3.88 6.08
CA GLY A 31 3.44 4.45 4.91
C GLY A 31 4.15 4.17 3.59
N ILE A 32 5.48 4.32 3.57
CA ILE A 32 6.31 3.99 2.40
C ILE A 32 6.26 2.48 2.10
N LEU A 33 6.33 1.63 3.14
CA LEU A 33 6.22 0.18 2.98
C LEU A 33 4.86 -0.22 2.41
N PHE A 34 3.78 0.36 2.93
CA PHE A 34 2.42 0.05 2.49
C PHE A 34 2.21 0.41 1.01
N TRP A 35 2.83 1.50 0.53
CA TRP A 35 2.89 1.80 -0.90
C TRP A 35 3.48 0.66 -1.73
N TYR A 36 4.61 0.07 -1.30
CA TYR A 36 5.21 -1.07 -2.01
C TYR A 36 4.31 -2.32 -1.99
N VAL A 37 3.63 -2.57 -0.86
CA VAL A 37 2.67 -3.67 -0.74
C VAL A 37 1.54 -3.49 -1.75
N CYS A 38 0.93 -2.30 -1.83
CA CYS A 38 -0.13 -2.02 -2.79
C CYS A 38 0.38 -1.98 -4.24
N ALA A 39 1.61 -1.54 -4.48
CA ALA A 39 2.22 -1.56 -5.81
C ALA A 39 2.47 -2.99 -6.33
N GLY A 40 2.58 -3.97 -5.43
CA GLY A 40 2.79 -5.38 -5.77
C GLY A 40 4.15 -5.68 -6.40
N ASN A 41 5.10 -4.75 -6.31
CA ASN A 41 6.45 -4.90 -6.86
C ASN A 41 7.46 -4.03 -6.11
N ILE A 42 8.75 -4.27 -6.35
CA ILE A 42 9.86 -3.59 -5.67
C ILE A 42 10.49 -2.46 -6.50
N LYS A 43 9.83 -2.02 -7.59
CA LYS A 43 10.35 -0.91 -8.39
C LYS A 43 10.28 0.37 -7.58
N LEU A 44 11.33 1.18 -7.69
CA LEU A 44 11.34 2.52 -7.11
C LEU A 44 10.18 3.33 -7.69
N PRO A 45 9.44 4.09 -6.86
CA PRO A 45 8.50 5.07 -7.38
C PRO A 45 9.25 6.04 -8.30
N SER A 46 8.63 6.44 -9.40
CA SER A 46 9.21 7.36 -10.38
C SER A 46 9.61 8.70 -9.75
N ALA A 47 8.88 9.12 -8.71
CA ALA A 47 9.22 10.25 -7.86
C ALA A 47 10.66 10.15 -7.28
N PHE A 48 11.20 8.93 -7.16
CA PHE A 48 12.51 8.66 -6.59
C PHE A 48 13.60 8.18 -7.58
N GLU A 49 13.32 8.06 -8.87
CA GLU A 49 14.28 7.49 -9.83
C GLU A 49 15.46 8.43 -10.15
N THR A 50 15.31 9.74 -9.96
CA THR A 50 16.27 10.74 -10.45
C THR A 50 16.91 11.54 -9.31
N PHE A 51 17.96 11.00 -8.68
CA PHE A 51 18.85 11.77 -7.80
C PHE A 51 20.31 11.41 -7.98
N GLN A 52 21.16 12.43 -7.86
CA GLN A 52 22.60 12.25 -7.98
C GLN A 52 23.27 11.84 -6.66
N ASN A 53 22.65 12.16 -5.51
CA ASN A 53 23.16 11.79 -4.19
C ASN A 53 22.04 11.79 -3.14
N LYS A 54 22.37 11.31 -1.93
CA LYS A 54 21.43 11.17 -0.81
C LYS A 54 20.92 12.53 -0.34
N GLU A 55 21.77 13.55 -0.35
CA GLU A 55 21.47 14.91 0.12
C GLU A 55 20.37 15.57 -0.73
N GLN A 56 20.40 15.40 -2.04
CA GLN A 56 19.35 15.88 -2.94
C GLN A 56 18.01 15.21 -2.67
N LEU A 57 18.02 13.88 -2.52
CA LEU A 57 16.81 13.12 -2.17
C LEU A 57 16.24 13.62 -0.84
N TRP A 58 17.07 13.79 0.19
CA TRP A 58 16.64 14.30 1.49
C TRP A 58 16.04 15.69 1.42
N SER A 59 16.67 16.59 0.67
CA SER A 59 16.15 17.94 0.44
C SER A 59 14.76 17.89 -0.19
N LYS A 60 14.53 17.00 -1.17
CA LYS A 60 13.21 16.84 -1.77
C LYS A 60 12.18 16.19 -0.81
N VAL A 61 12.56 15.17 -0.06
CA VAL A 61 11.68 14.53 0.95
C VAL A 61 11.26 15.54 2.02
N LYS A 62 12.19 16.38 2.51
CA LYS A 62 11.89 17.50 3.42
C LYS A 62 10.95 18.53 2.80
N ARG A 63 11.00 18.72 1.49
CA ARG A 63 10.09 19.58 0.72
C ARG A 63 8.76 18.91 0.35
N GLY A 64 8.49 17.71 0.86
CA GLY A 64 7.23 17.00 0.64
C GLY A 64 7.22 16.01 -0.53
N LEU A 65 8.38 15.64 -1.08
CA LEU A 65 8.43 14.56 -2.08
C LEU A 65 7.96 13.23 -1.44
N ARG A 66 7.00 12.58 -2.09
CA ARG A 66 6.41 11.27 -1.71
C ARG A 66 6.26 10.39 -2.95
N PRO A 67 6.06 9.06 -2.80
CA PRO A 67 5.68 8.21 -3.92
C PRO A 67 4.43 8.73 -4.63
N GLU A 68 4.35 8.54 -5.94
CA GLU A 68 3.15 8.85 -6.72
C GLU A 68 1.98 7.90 -6.38
N ARG A 69 0.74 8.38 -6.55
CA ARG A 69 -0.43 7.50 -6.49
C ARG A 69 -0.52 6.66 -7.76
N LEU A 70 -0.56 5.33 -7.64
CA LEU A 70 -0.75 4.44 -8.78
C LEU A 70 -2.25 4.28 -9.12
N PRO A 71 -2.61 4.06 -10.40
CA PRO A 71 -4.02 4.03 -10.82
C PRO A 71 -4.87 2.95 -10.14
N HIS A 72 -4.26 1.84 -9.72
CA HIS A 72 -4.96 0.72 -9.09
C HIS A 72 -5.06 0.84 -7.57
N PHE A 73 -4.60 1.94 -6.98
CA PHE A 73 -4.75 2.16 -5.54
C PHE A 73 -6.16 2.63 -5.21
N SER A 74 -6.83 1.94 -4.30
CA SER A 74 -8.07 2.40 -3.70
C SER A 74 -7.85 3.71 -2.92
N ASP A 75 -8.91 4.51 -2.79
CA ASP A 75 -8.87 5.75 -2.01
C ASP A 75 -8.52 5.48 -0.54
N ASP A 76 -9.10 4.43 0.06
CA ASP A 76 -8.84 4.07 1.46
C ASP A 76 -7.35 3.73 1.70
N CYS A 77 -6.74 2.94 0.80
CA CYS A 77 -5.32 2.62 0.90
C CYS A 77 -4.45 3.87 0.75
N TRP A 78 -4.81 4.75 -0.19
CA TRP A 78 -4.08 6.00 -0.41
C TRP A 78 -4.17 6.94 0.80
N GLU A 79 -5.34 7.07 1.42
CA GLU A 79 -5.54 7.89 2.61
C GLU A 79 -4.69 7.39 3.80
N VAL A 80 -4.59 6.07 3.98
CA VAL A 80 -3.69 5.49 4.99
C VAL A 80 -2.25 5.90 4.72
N MET A 81 -1.76 5.75 3.49
CA MET A 81 -0.39 6.14 3.13
C MET A 81 -0.14 7.63 3.40
N GLU A 82 -1.04 8.51 2.96
CA GLU A 82 -0.99 9.96 3.19
C GLU A 82 -0.91 10.35 4.65
N SER A 83 -1.73 9.72 5.48
CA SER A 83 -1.71 9.94 6.93
C SER A 83 -0.42 9.43 7.60
N CYS A 84 0.24 8.42 7.03
CA CYS A 84 1.45 7.84 7.61
C CYS A 84 2.71 8.66 7.29
N TRP A 85 2.80 9.24 6.10
CA TRP A 85 4.00 9.97 5.65
C TRP A 85 3.85 11.50 5.65
N ALA A 86 2.97 12.04 6.49
CA ALA A 86 2.85 13.48 6.69
C ALA A 86 4.22 14.11 7.01
N SER A 87 4.48 15.31 6.46
CA SER A 87 5.77 15.99 6.62
C SER A 87 6.09 16.30 8.07
N GLU A 88 5.09 16.77 8.81
CA GLU A 88 5.19 17.05 10.24
C GLU A 88 4.94 15.76 11.03
N PRO A 89 5.88 15.29 11.89
CA PRO A 89 5.69 14.08 12.69
C PRO A 89 4.40 14.08 13.52
N SER A 90 4.03 15.23 14.09
CA SER A 90 2.82 15.39 14.90
C SER A 90 1.51 15.30 14.11
N GLN A 91 1.56 15.36 12.78
CA GLN A 91 0.42 15.18 11.88
C GLN A 91 0.30 13.76 11.34
N ARG A 92 1.23 12.86 11.69
CA ARG A 92 1.16 11.46 11.28
C ARG A 92 0.10 10.74 12.10
N ALA A 93 -0.58 9.79 11.46
CA ALA A 93 -1.55 8.94 12.14
C ALA A 93 -0.89 8.14 13.28
N LEU A 94 -1.64 7.86 14.34
CA LEU A 94 -1.21 6.92 15.35
C LEU A 94 -1.35 5.49 14.80
N LEU A 95 -0.45 4.60 15.18
CA LEU A 95 -0.49 3.20 14.72
C LEU A 95 -1.84 2.51 15.04
N GLY A 96 -2.49 2.87 16.14
CA GLY A 96 -3.83 2.38 16.47
C GLY A 96 -4.88 2.80 15.44
N ASP A 97 -4.83 4.03 14.95
CA ASP A 97 -5.74 4.53 13.91
C ASP A 97 -5.46 3.87 12.57
N VAL A 98 -4.17 3.67 12.25
CA VAL A 98 -3.73 2.96 11.05
C VAL A 98 -4.24 1.52 11.04
N GLN A 99 -4.08 0.79 12.15
CA GLN A 99 -4.59 -0.57 12.29
C GLN A 99 -6.10 -0.62 12.04
N ALA A 100 -6.87 0.24 12.71
CA ALA A 100 -8.32 0.26 12.56
C ALA A 100 -8.78 0.62 11.13
N LYS A 101 -8.00 1.40 10.37
CA LYS A 101 -8.27 1.64 8.94
C LYS A 101 -7.97 0.41 8.09
N LEU A 102 -6.84 -0.27 8.35
CA LEU A 102 -6.45 -1.48 7.60
C LEU A 102 -7.43 -2.64 7.81
N GLU A 103 -7.92 -2.82 9.04
CA GLU A 103 -8.95 -3.84 9.35
C GLU A 103 -10.22 -3.60 8.51
N ARG A 104 -10.69 -2.35 8.43
CA ARG A 104 -11.84 -1.98 7.58
C ARG A 104 -11.58 -2.22 6.09
N ILE A 105 -10.40 -1.85 5.59
CA ILE A 105 -10.01 -2.10 4.19
C ILE A 105 -10.02 -3.60 3.90
N HIS A 106 -9.50 -4.40 4.82
CA HIS A 106 -9.45 -5.85 4.68
C HIS A 106 -10.86 -6.47 4.69
N GLU A 107 -11.73 -6.04 5.59
CA GLU A 107 -13.13 -6.49 5.63
C GLU A 107 -13.87 -6.19 4.32
N HIS A 108 -13.76 -4.96 3.80
CA HIS A 108 -14.37 -4.59 2.51
C HIS A 108 -13.85 -5.44 1.35
N ALA A 109 -12.54 -5.71 1.32
CA ALA A 109 -11.94 -6.55 0.29
C ALA A 109 -12.45 -8.00 0.33
N LEU A 110 -12.84 -8.52 1.51
CA LEU A 110 -13.43 -9.85 1.63
C LEU A 110 -14.90 -9.87 1.18
N THR A 111 -15.66 -8.82 1.42
CA THR A 111 -17.09 -8.76 1.03
C THR A 111 -17.30 -8.61 -0.48
N ASP A 112 -16.40 -7.88 -1.16
CA ASP A 112 -16.43 -7.70 -2.63
C ASP A 112 -16.12 -9.00 -3.41
N THR A 113 -15.61 -10.03 -2.73
CA THR A 113 -15.29 -11.34 -3.35
C THR A 113 -16.42 -12.37 -3.26
N THR A 114 -17.61 -12.00 -2.77
CA THR A 114 -18.76 -12.89 -2.80
C THR A 114 -19.20 -13.13 -4.25
N PRO A 115 -19.24 -14.39 -4.74
CA PRO A 115 -19.68 -14.67 -6.11
C PRO A 115 -21.11 -14.16 -6.27
N HIS A 116 -21.34 -13.41 -7.34
CA HIS A 116 -22.68 -13.17 -7.85
C HIS A 116 -23.31 -14.55 -8.05
N GLU A 117 -24.30 -14.91 -7.23
CA GLU A 117 -25.12 -16.09 -7.51
C GLU A 117 -25.79 -15.83 -8.87
N ASP A 118 -25.29 -16.49 -9.92
CA ASP A 118 -25.99 -16.59 -11.19
C ASP A 118 -27.34 -17.22 -10.87
N GLY A 119 -28.40 -16.41 -10.98
CA GLY A 119 -29.77 -16.85 -10.83
C GLY A 119 -29.97 -18.07 -11.72
N GLY A 120 -30.33 -19.19 -11.09
CA GLY A 120 -30.54 -20.46 -11.76
C GLY A 120 -31.43 -20.28 -12.98
N ASN A 121 -30.92 -20.70 -14.14
CA ASN A 121 -31.72 -20.86 -15.34
C ASN A 121 -32.66 -22.07 -15.12
N PRO A 122 -34.00 -21.90 -15.13
CA PRO A 122 -34.93 -23.01 -14.88
C PRO A 122 -35.08 -23.98 -16.06
N ASP A 123 -34.43 -23.73 -17.21
CA ASP A 123 -34.78 -24.39 -18.46
C ASP A 123 -33.80 -25.48 -18.92
N TYR A 124 -33.09 -26.15 -18.00
CA TYR A 124 -32.38 -27.39 -18.37
C TYR A 124 -33.32 -28.60 -18.23
N GLU A 125 -34.21 -28.77 -19.22
CA GLU A 125 -34.94 -30.01 -19.42
C GLU A 125 -33.95 -31.13 -19.78
N MET A 126 -33.81 -32.13 -18.90
CA MET A 126 -33.22 -33.42 -19.27
C MET A 126 -34.18 -34.12 -20.24
N SER A 127 -33.78 -34.24 -21.51
CA SER A 127 -34.37 -35.23 -22.41
C SER A 127 -33.72 -36.58 -22.12
N ASP A 128 -34.49 -37.45 -21.48
CA ASP A 128 -34.17 -38.87 -21.34
C ASP A 128 -34.13 -39.58 -22.70
N GLU A 129 -33.37 -40.68 -22.72
CA GLU A 129 -33.35 -41.78 -23.71
C GLU A 129 -32.68 -41.53 -25.07
N ASP A 130 -31.45 -42.05 -25.20
CA ASP A 130 -31.21 -43.03 -26.26
C ASP A 130 -30.31 -44.15 -25.70
N SER A 131 -30.98 -45.21 -25.26
CA SER A 131 -30.36 -46.53 -25.12
C SER A 131 -30.05 -47.08 -26.50
N LEU A 132 -28.90 -47.72 -26.68
CA LEU A 132 -28.65 -48.89 -27.56
C LEU A 132 -27.18 -49.29 -27.34
N ASP A 133 -26.93 -50.21 -26.41
CA ASP A 133 -26.86 -51.67 -26.60
C ASP A 133 -25.46 -52.18 -26.99
N LYS A 134 -24.90 -52.93 -26.04
CA LYS A 134 -24.12 -54.17 -26.17
C LYS A 134 -23.44 -54.43 -27.52
N LEU A 135 -22.10 -54.43 -27.51
CA LEU A 135 -21.24 -55.58 -27.83
C LEU A 135 -19.82 -55.36 -27.28
#